data_AF-A0A1C6R151-F1
#
_entry.id   AF-A0A1C6R151-F1
#
_cell.length_a   1.000
_cell.length_b   1.000
_cell.length_c   1.000
_cell.angle_alpha   90.00
_cell.angle_beta   90.00
_cell.angle_gamma   90.00
#
_symmetry.space_group_name_H-M   'P 1'
#
loop_
_entity.id
_entity.type
_entity.pdbx_description
1 polymer ?
#
loop_
_entity_poly.entity_id
_entity_poly.type
_entity_poly.pdbx_seq_one_letter_code
_entity_poly.pdbx_strand_id
1 'polypeptide(L)'
;MIALTRFHSPPRDSEWRTTVRQLWDQVKLRDPWNREAHHELLTYLFPSWHGTGGEMFHWVQEQCTQAPRGLPVHVLPLVALAESHRQRMEAEGHRYGLTIHPWTDNPSTWQAWDNWWSHRAPRRPHAAFHEDANYLAHALSFANRHREAGEVFDAIGPYATDVPWSYCGDARTLFARHRTWAVKASAP
;
A
#
# COMPACT_ATOMS: atom_id res chain seq x y z
N MET A 1 18.56 3.85 7.14
CA MET A 1 18.89 5.28 7.35
C MET A 1 17.64 6.15 7.32
N ILE A 2 16.76 6.04 6.31
CA ILE A 2 15.46 6.76 6.28
C ILE A 2 14.52 6.33 7.43
N ALA A 3 14.51 5.06 7.81
CA ALA A 3 13.76 4.60 8.99
C ALA A 3 14.16 5.33 10.29
N LEU A 4 15.44 5.71 10.44
CA LEU A 4 15.92 6.43 11.62
C LEU A 4 15.44 7.89 11.63
N THR A 5 15.30 8.50 10.45
CA THR A 5 14.77 9.88 10.34
C THR A 5 13.31 9.97 10.73
N ARG A 6 12.53 8.89 10.66
CA ARG A 6 11.15 8.84 11.14
C ARG A 6 11.04 9.05 12.65
N PHE A 7 11.87 8.34 13.43
CA PHE A 7 11.76 8.27 14.88
C PHE A 7 12.42 9.44 15.63
N HIS A 8 13.43 10.07 15.03
CA HIS A 8 14.23 11.09 15.71
C HIS A 8 13.95 12.52 15.23
N SER A 9 13.11 12.69 14.21
CA SER A 9 12.69 14.02 13.77
C SER A 9 11.73 14.65 14.77
N PRO A 10 11.94 15.91 15.19
CA PRO A 10 10.89 16.71 15.76
C PRO A 10 9.77 16.92 14.71
N PRO A 11 8.50 17.01 15.12
CA PRO A 11 7.39 17.25 14.20
C PRO A 11 7.58 18.56 13.42
N ARG A 12 7.55 18.47 12.08
CA ARG A 12 7.57 19.62 11.15
C ARG A 12 8.83 20.51 11.21
N ASP A 13 9.95 19.98 11.69
CA ASP A 13 11.25 20.64 11.66
C ASP A 13 11.77 20.85 10.21
N SER A 14 12.20 22.08 9.88
CA SER A 14 12.69 22.44 8.56
C SER A 14 14.07 21.88 8.24
N GLU A 15 14.95 21.77 9.24
CA GLU A 15 16.30 21.18 9.08
C GLU A 15 16.19 19.68 8.81
N TRP A 16 15.28 19.02 9.51
CA TRP A 16 15.06 17.59 9.31
C TRP A 16 14.40 17.28 7.96
N ARG A 17 13.46 18.11 7.52
CA ARG A 17 12.91 18.03 6.15
C ARG A 17 13.99 18.17 5.10
N THR A 18 14.97 19.04 5.31
CA THR A 18 16.11 19.19 4.40
C THR A 18 16.97 17.93 4.38
N THR A 19 17.27 17.35 5.55
CA THR A 19 18.01 16.10 5.68
C THR A 19 17.31 14.94 4.96
N VAL A 20 16.00 14.80 5.13
CA VAL A 20 15.21 13.75 4.46
C VAL A 20 15.26 13.90 2.94
N ARG A 21 15.17 15.13 2.40
CA ARG A 21 15.32 15.37 0.95
C ARG A 21 16.69 14.98 0.45
N GLN A 22 17.76 15.36 1.15
CA GLN A 22 19.13 14.99 0.78
C GLN A 22 19.32 13.46 0.78
N LEU A 23 18.79 12.77 1.79
CA LEU A 23 18.81 11.30 1.83
C LEU A 23 18.03 10.68 0.67
N TRP A 24 16.87 11.25 0.35
CA TRP A 24 16.07 10.80 -0.79
C TRP A 24 16.80 10.96 -2.12
N ASP A 25 17.47 12.09 -2.34
CA ASP A 25 18.30 12.31 -3.54
C ASP A 25 19.41 11.26 -3.63
N GLN A 26 20.04 10.91 -2.51
CA GLN A 26 21.05 9.85 -2.46
C GLN A 26 20.49 8.45 -2.76
N VAL A 27 19.25 8.17 -2.35
CA VAL A 27 18.54 6.94 -2.75
C VAL A 27 18.28 6.96 -4.25
N LYS A 28 17.70 8.03 -4.78
CA LYS A 28 17.35 8.13 -6.21
C LYS A 28 18.57 8.00 -7.12
N LEU A 29 19.75 8.46 -6.69
CA LEU A 29 21.00 8.29 -7.44
C LEU A 29 21.50 6.84 -7.50
N ARG A 30 21.22 6.01 -6.48
CA ARG A 30 21.75 4.64 -6.37
C ARG A 30 20.77 3.58 -6.84
N ASP A 31 19.53 3.72 -6.42
CA ASP A 31 18.44 2.81 -6.74
C ASP A 31 17.13 3.62 -6.79
N PRO A 32 16.81 4.20 -7.97
CA PRO A 32 15.64 5.05 -8.15
C PRO A 32 14.31 4.39 -7.78
N TRP A 33 14.26 3.06 -7.72
CA TRP A 33 13.03 2.28 -7.50
C TRP A 33 13.15 1.34 -6.30
N ASN A 34 14.02 1.69 -5.35
CA ASN A 34 14.19 0.92 -4.13
C ASN A 34 12.88 0.84 -3.35
N ARG A 35 12.25 -0.35 -3.32
CA ARG A 35 10.95 -0.56 -2.65
C ARG A 35 10.95 -0.03 -1.23
N GLU A 36 11.95 -0.43 -0.45
CA GLU A 36 11.98 -0.11 0.99
C GLU A 36 12.11 1.39 1.24
N ALA A 37 12.98 2.07 0.51
CA ALA A 37 13.11 3.52 0.64
C ALA A 37 11.82 4.28 0.28
N HIS A 38 11.05 3.79 -0.70
CA HIS A 38 9.76 4.39 -1.03
C HIS A 38 8.74 4.18 0.09
N HIS A 39 8.68 2.99 0.69
CA HIS A 39 7.78 2.70 1.82
C HIS A 39 8.17 3.51 3.07
N GLU A 40 9.46 3.69 3.33
CA GLU A 40 9.92 4.50 4.46
C GLU A 40 9.63 5.98 4.26
N LEU A 41 9.83 6.53 3.06
CA LEU A 41 9.47 7.91 2.77
C LEU A 41 7.95 8.12 2.79
N LEU A 42 7.17 7.15 2.29
CA LEU A 42 5.72 7.15 2.42
C LEU A 42 5.30 7.22 3.89
N THR A 43 5.89 6.37 4.73
CA THR A 43 5.58 6.33 6.17
C THR A 43 5.94 7.64 6.86
N TYR A 44 7.07 8.25 6.49
CA TYR A 44 7.45 9.58 6.97
C TYR A 44 6.40 10.65 6.65
N LEU A 45 5.77 10.55 5.46
CA LEU A 45 4.73 11.48 4.99
C LEU A 45 3.33 11.21 5.57
N PHE A 46 3.11 10.12 6.30
CA PHE A 46 1.81 9.88 6.92
C PHE A 46 1.45 11.01 7.91
N PRO A 47 0.16 11.36 8.03
CA PRO A 47 -0.32 12.36 8.99
C PRO A 47 0.04 12.09 10.46
N SER A 48 0.15 10.81 10.86
CA SER A 48 0.60 10.42 12.20
C SER A 48 2.08 10.70 12.48
N TRP A 49 2.86 11.03 11.44
CA TRP A 49 4.28 11.35 11.53
C TRP A 49 4.52 12.82 11.14
N HIS A 50 5.18 13.09 10.01
CA HIS A 50 5.70 14.42 9.67
C HIS A 50 4.99 15.10 8.49
N GLY A 51 4.08 14.40 7.82
CA GLY A 51 3.39 14.90 6.63
C GLY A 51 1.91 15.19 6.85
N THR A 52 1.21 15.30 5.73
CA THR A 52 -0.23 15.53 5.63
C THR A 52 -0.82 14.58 4.60
N GLY A 53 -2.14 14.33 4.65
CA GLY A 53 -2.80 13.45 3.70
C GLY A 53 -2.62 13.92 2.25
N GLY A 54 -2.65 15.24 2.02
CA GLY A 54 -2.38 15.84 0.71
C GLY A 54 -0.96 15.59 0.22
N GLU A 55 0.05 15.84 1.05
CA GLU A 55 1.46 15.56 0.71
C GLU A 55 1.68 14.07 0.40
N MET A 56 1.13 13.19 1.25
CA MET A 56 1.23 11.74 1.11
C MET A 56 0.63 11.26 -0.22
N PHE A 57 -0.63 11.64 -0.51
CA PHE A 57 -1.30 11.20 -1.74
C PHE A 57 -0.67 11.82 -2.99
N HIS A 58 -0.29 13.09 -2.96
CA HIS A 58 0.40 13.72 -4.08
C HIS A 58 1.72 12.99 -4.39
N TRP A 59 2.52 12.72 -3.37
CA TRP A 59 3.82 12.08 -3.54
C TRP A 59 3.70 10.65 -4.10
N VAL A 60 2.79 9.80 -3.60
CA VAL A 60 2.64 8.43 -4.14
C VAL A 60 2.15 8.42 -5.58
N GLN A 61 1.27 9.35 -5.96
CA GLN A 61 0.78 9.48 -7.34
C GLN A 61 1.92 9.90 -8.29
N GLU A 62 2.76 10.85 -7.87
CA GLU A 62 3.95 11.24 -8.61
C GLU A 62 4.90 10.06 -8.81
N GLN A 63 5.18 9.29 -7.76
CA GLN A 63 6.07 8.12 -7.86
C GLN A 63 5.52 7.06 -8.82
N CYS A 64 4.21 6.75 -8.75
CA CYS A 64 3.59 5.77 -9.63
C CYS A 64 3.54 6.23 -11.09
N THR A 65 3.39 7.54 -11.33
CA THR A 65 3.39 8.10 -12.68
C THR A 65 4.75 7.94 -13.38
N GLN A 66 5.85 8.02 -12.61
CA GLN A 66 7.20 7.92 -13.13
C GLN A 66 7.75 6.48 -13.13
N ALA A 67 7.17 5.59 -12.32
CA ALA A 67 7.66 4.24 -12.15
C ALA A 67 7.45 3.37 -13.40
N PRO A 68 8.49 2.64 -13.86
CA PRO A 68 8.32 1.59 -14.84
C PRO A 68 7.24 0.59 -14.42
N ARG A 69 6.48 0.09 -15.39
CA ARG A 69 5.53 -1.00 -15.17
C ARG A 69 6.26 -2.30 -14.77
N GLY A 70 5.60 -3.13 -14.00
CA GLY A 70 6.09 -4.38 -13.43
C GLY A 70 6.77 -4.25 -12.07
N LEU A 71 6.91 -3.03 -11.53
CA LEU A 71 7.55 -2.79 -10.24
C LEU A 71 6.53 -2.76 -9.09
N PRO A 72 6.88 -3.27 -7.89
CA PRO A 72 5.97 -3.28 -6.74
C PRO A 72 5.64 -1.89 -6.20
N VAL A 73 6.40 -0.85 -6.58
CA VAL A 73 6.17 0.54 -6.16
C VAL A 73 4.78 1.07 -6.52
N HIS A 74 4.11 0.46 -7.52
CA HIS A 74 2.71 0.79 -7.86
C HIS A 74 1.71 0.42 -6.74
N VAL A 75 2.13 -0.29 -5.69
CA VAL A 75 1.31 -0.59 -4.51
C VAL A 75 1.18 0.59 -3.54
N LEU A 76 2.08 1.59 -3.59
CA LEU A 76 2.15 2.67 -2.61
C LEU A 76 0.82 3.43 -2.40
N PRO A 77 0.01 3.72 -3.44
CA PRO A 77 -1.28 4.36 -3.23
C PRO A 77 -2.25 3.51 -2.38
N LEU A 78 -2.15 2.18 -2.45
CA LEU A 78 -2.98 1.27 -1.66
C LEU A 78 -2.55 1.26 -0.19
N VAL A 79 -1.24 1.38 0.06
CA VAL A 79 -0.68 1.56 1.41
C VAL A 79 -1.18 2.88 2.00
N ALA A 80 -1.08 3.98 1.25
CA ALA A 80 -1.56 5.30 1.65
C ALA A 80 -3.08 5.32 1.93
N LEU A 81 -3.86 4.61 1.11
CA LEU A 81 -5.30 4.48 1.25
C LEU A 81 -5.68 3.70 2.52
N ALA A 82 -5.03 2.56 2.76
CA ALA A 82 -5.26 1.74 3.95
C ALA A 82 -4.90 2.50 5.24
N GLU A 83 -3.78 3.21 5.24
CA GLU A 83 -3.37 4.05 6.37
C GLU A 83 -4.37 5.19 6.63
N SER A 84 -4.84 5.85 5.56
CA SER A 84 -5.87 6.90 5.68
C SER A 84 -7.18 6.35 6.24
N HIS A 85 -7.56 5.14 5.83
CA HIS A 85 -8.73 4.44 6.38
C HIS A 85 -8.56 4.17 7.88
N ARG A 86 -7.41 3.62 8.30
CA ARG A 86 -7.10 3.38 9.72
C ARG A 86 -7.21 4.64 10.55
N GLN A 87 -6.60 5.74 10.12
CA GLN A 87 -6.64 7.02 10.84
C GLN A 87 -8.07 7.58 10.94
N ARG A 88 -8.88 7.47 9.88
CA ARG A 88 -10.30 7.86 9.93
C ARG A 88 -11.10 7.00 10.90
N MET A 89 -10.84 5.69 10.92
CA MET A 89 -11.48 4.78 11.87
C MET A 89 -11.14 5.13 13.32
N GLU A 90 -9.89 5.49 13.61
CA GLU A 90 -9.46 5.93 14.93
C GLU A 90 -10.11 7.26 15.35
N ALA A 91 -10.30 8.19 14.41
CA ALA A 91 -10.88 9.50 14.70
C ALA A 91 -12.41 9.49 14.82
N GLU A 92 -13.11 8.74 13.95
CA GLU A 92 -14.57 8.79 13.80
C GLU A 92 -15.29 7.57 14.39
N GLY A 93 -14.55 6.50 14.69
CA GLY A 93 -15.07 5.25 15.24
C GLY A 93 -16.19 4.65 14.39
N HIS A 94 -17.22 4.13 15.06
CA HIS A 94 -18.34 3.42 14.41
C HIS A 94 -19.18 4.28 13.44
N ARG A 95 -19.07 5.62 13.47
CA ARG A 95 -19.83 6.50 12.57
C ARG A 95 -19.39 6.36 11.11
N TYR A 96 -18.14 5.98 10.89
CA TYR A 96 -17.57 5.80 9.56
C TYR A 96 -18.01 4.49 8.89
N GLY A 97 -18.47 3.49 9.65
CA GLY A 97 -18.98 2.22 9.12
C GLY A 97 -20.27 2.33 8.27
N LEU A 98 -20.87 3.52 8.19
CA LEU A 98 -22.01 3.83 7.31
C LEU A 98 -21.57 4.44 5.96
N THR A 99 -20.26 4.63 5.77
CA THR A 99 -19.68 5.22 4.55
C THR A 99 -19.31 4.12 3.56
N ILE A 100 -19.39 4.45 2.26
CA ILE A 100 -18.85 3.58 1.20
C ILE A 100 -17.37 3.32 1.50
N HIS A 101 -16.98 2.05 1.50
CA HIS A 101 -15.61 1.63 1.77
C HIS A 101 -14.65 2.31 0.77
N PRO A 102 -13.52 2.91 1.21
CA PRO A 102 -12.74 3.82 0.36
C PRO A 102 -12.00 3.14 -0.81
N TRP A 103 -12.08 1.80 -0.89
CA TRP A 103 -11.58 1.00 -2.00
C TRP A 103 -12.61 0.82 -3.13
N THR A 104 -13.90 1.05 -2.85
CA THR A 104 -14.96 1.05 -3.86
C THR A 104 -14.68 2.18 -4.86
N ASP A 105 -14.60 1.83 -6.14
CA ASP A 105 -14.32 2.74 -7.26
C ASP A 105 -13.03 3.58 -7.13
N ASN A 106 -12.07 3.13 -6.31
CA ASN A 106 -10.78 3.80 -6.22
C ASN A 106 -9.91 3.43 -7.43
N PRO A 107 -9.49 4.39 -8.28
CA PRO A 107 -8.72 4.09 -9.49
C PRO A 107 -7.36 3.47 -9.18
N SER A 108 -6.79 3.74 -8.00
CA SER A 108 -5.49 3.24 -7.59
C SER A 108 -5.46 1.71 -7.51
N THR A 109 -6.58 1.07 -7.18
CA THR A 109 -6.69 -0.40 -7.12
C THR A 109 -6.46 -1.01 -8.50
N TRP A 110 -7.10 -0.46 -9.53
CA TRP A 110 -6.92 -0.94 -10.90
C TRP A 110 -5.54 -0.56 -11.45
N GLN A 111 -5.06 0.64 -11.17
CA GLN A 111 -3.72 1.08 -11.60
C GLN A 111 -2.61 0.20 -11.01
N ALA A 112 -2.69 -0.14 -9.72
CA ALA A 112 -1.73 -1.05 -9.09
C ALA A 112 -1.77 -2.44 -9.72
N TRP A 113 -2.98 -2.96 -9.97
CA TRP A 113 -3.14 -4.23 -10.68
C TRP A 113 -2.54 -4.19 -12.09
N ASP A 114 -2.88 -3.18 -12.89
CA ASP A 114 -2.45 -3.10 -14.29
C ASP A 114 -0.96 -2.81 -14.43
N ASN A 115 -0.46 -1.84 -13.66
CA ASN A 115 0.93 -1.43 -13.79
C ASN A 115 1.91 -2.38 -13.10
N TRP A 116 1.50 -3.18 -12.11
CA TRP A 116 2.39 -4.15 -11.46
C TRP A 116 2.03 -5.60 -11.82
N TRP A 117 0.82 -6.04 -11.45
CA TRP A 117 0.46 -7.45 -11.50
C TRP A 117 0.27 -7.96 -12.94
N SER A 118 -0.56 -7.28 -13.74
CA SER A 118 -0.87 -7.71 -15.12
C SER A 118 0.37 -7.61 -16.02
N HIS A 119 1.22 -6.60 -15.78
CA HIS A 119 2.43 -6.40 -16.58
C HIS A 119 3.50 -7.47 -16.31
N ARG A 120 3.67 -7.86 -15.05
CA ARG A 120 4.64 -8.88 -14.66
C ARG A 120 4.18 -9.60 -13.40
N ALA A 121 3.43 -10.68 -13.58
CA ALA A 121 3.20 -11.64 -12.51
C ALA A 121 4.56 -12.11 -11.94
N PRO A 122 4.77 -12.08 -10.61
CA PRO A 122 6.08 -12.31 -10.02
C PRO A 122 6.51 -13.77 -10.16
N ARG A 123 7.27 -14.08 -11.21
CA ARG A 123 7.95 -15.38 -11.37
C ARG A 123 9.01 -15.63 -10.30
N ARG A 124 9.59 -14.55 -9.77
CA ARG A 124 10.49 -14.56 -8.61
C ARG A 124 10.06 -13.44 -7.68
N PRO A 125 9.44 -13.74 -6.53
CA PRO A 125 9.00 -12.72 -5.60
C PRO A 125 10.22 -11.97 -5.03
N HIS A 126 10.07 -10.66 -4.83
CA HIS A 126 11.03 -9.87 -4.06
C HIS A 126 10.88 -10.18 -2.56
N ALA A 127 11.85 -9.74 -1.76
CA ALA A 127 11.92 -10.07 -0.33
C ALA A 127 10.64 -9.71 0.46
N ALA A 128 10.02 -8.56 0.16
CA ALA A 128 8.80 -8.07 0.81
C ALA A 128 7.52 -8.39 0.02
N PHE A 129 7.55 -9.40 -0.86
CA PHE A 129 6.45 -9.69 -1.77
C PHE A 129 5.10 -9.89 -1.08
N HIS A 130 5.08 -10.65 0.03
CA HIS A 130 3.82 -10.94 0.72
C HIS A 130 3.19 -9.69 1.32
N GLU A 131 3.97 -8.72 1.78
CA GLU A 131 3.44 -7.44 2.27
C GLU A 131 2.70 -6.71 1.16
N ASP A 132 3.38 -6.48 0.04
CA ASP A 132 2.84 -5.72 -1.10
C ASP A 132 1.65 -6.46 -1.75
N ALA A 133 1.76 -7.78 -1.91
CA ALA A 133 0.70 -8.59 -2.48
C ALA A 133 -0.55 -8.61 -1.60
N ASN A 134 -0.41 -8.64 -0.27
CA ASN A 134 -1.56 -8.56 0.64
C ASN A 134 -2.27 -7.20 0.55
N TYR A 135 -1.56 -6.09 0.33
CA TYR A 135 -2.19 -4.79 0.03
C TYR A 135 -3.02 -4.81 -1.24
N LEU A 136 -2.49 -5.40 -2.32
CA LEU A 136 -3.21 -5.53 -3.58
C LEU A 136 -4.42 -6.46 -3.47
N ALA A 137 -4.26 -7.64 -2.85
CA ALA A 137 -5.34 -8.59 -2.62
C ALA A 137 -6.47 -7.98 -1.78
N HIS A 138 -6.12 -7.25 -0.72
CA HIS A 138 -7.06 -6.52 0.11
C HIS A 138 -7.83 -5.49 -0.71
N ALA A 139 -7.13 -4.63 -1.45
CA ALA A 139 -7.77 -3.58 -2.24
C ALA A 139 -8.72 -4.15 -3.30
N LEU A 140 -8.31 -5.17 -4.04
CA LEU A 140 -9.17 -5.84 -5.04
C LEU A 140 -10.39 -6.48 -4.39
N SER A 141 -10.19 -7.11 -3.23
CA SER A 141 -11.26 -7.78 -2.49
C SER A 141 -12.35 -6.81 -2.04
N PHE A 142 -11.97 -5.66 -1.50
CA PHE A 142 -12.91 -4.61 -1.08
C PHE A 142 -13.47 -3.79 -2.23
N ALA A 143 -12.83 -3.82 -3.40
CA ALA A 143 -13.38 -3.27 -4.65
C ALA A 143 -14.28 -4.26 -5.41
N ASN A 144 -14.62 -5.43 -4.83
CA ASN A 144 -15.40 -6.51 -5.45
C ASN A 144 -14.78 -7.10 -6.73
N ARG A 145 -13.46 -6.98 -6.90
CA ARG A 145 -12.70 -7.49 -8.05
C ARG A 145 -12.14 -8.88 -7.76
N HIS A 146 -13.04 -9.80 -7.49
CA HIS A 146 -12.72 -11.12 -6.95
C HIS A 146 -11.94 -12.02 -7.92
N ARG A 147 -12.13 -11.85 -9.23
CA ARG A 147 -11.42 -12.62 -10.26
C ARG A 147 -9.93 -12.27 -10.26
N GLU A 148 -9.61 -10.98 -10.30
CA GLU A 148 -8.24 -10.48 -10.23
C GLU A 148 -7.61 -10.76 -8.87
N ALA A 149 -8.37 -10.62 -7.78
CA ALA A 149 -7.90 -11.00 -6.46
C ALA A 149 -7.49 -12.49 -6.38
N GLY A 150 -8.14 -13.36 -7.15
CA GLY A 150 -7.83 -14.79 -7.21
C GLY A 150 -6.38 -15.07 -7.59
N GLU A 151 -5.88 -14.42 -8.65
CA GLU A 151 -4.49 -14.60 -9.09
C GLU A 151 -3.49 -14.12 -8.03
N VAL A 152 -3.82 -13.05 -7.31
CA VAL A 152 -2.97 -12.55 -6.20
C VAL A 152 -2.98 -13.51 -5.03
N PHE A 153 -4.15 -14.03 -4.64
CA PHE A 153 -4.25 -15.01 -3.58
C PHE A 153 -3.55 -16.32 -3.90
N ASP A 154 -3.55 -16.75 -5.16
CA ASP A 154 -2.81 -17.94 -5.58
C ASP A 154 -1.29 -17.74 -5.42
N ALA A 155 -0.79 -16.56 -5.76
CA ALA A 155 0.62 -16.21 -5.57
C ALA A 155 0.99 -15.98 -4.09
N ILE A 156 0.09 -15.44 -3.27
CA ILE A 156 0.29 -15.31 -1.82
C ILE A 156 0.28 -16.69 -1.15
N GLY A 157 -0.57 -17.60 -1.59
CA GLY A 157 -0.76 -18.90 -0.95
C GLY A 157 -1.27 -18.77 0.50
N PRO A 158 -0.65 -19.46 1.48
CA PRO A 158 -1.08 -19.41 2.88
C PRO A 158 -0.52 -18.21 3.67
N TYR A 159 0.31 -17.36 3.06
CA TYR A 159 1.10 -16.34 3.75
C TYR A 159 0.33 -15.01 3.92
N ALA A 160 -0.67 -15.02 4.79
CA ALA A 160 -1.37 -13.79 5.20
C ALA A 160 -0.45 -12.90 6.05
N THR A 161 -0.54 -11.58 5.83
CA THR A 161 0.02 -10.56 6.73
C THR A 161 -1.05 -10.03 7.67
N ASP A 162 -0.66 -9.38 8.76
CA ASP A 162 -1.62 -8.71 9.65
C ASP A 162 -2.23 -7.47 8.98
N VAL A 163 -1.37 -6.51 8.61
CA VAL A 163 -1.73 -5.33 7.81
C VAL A 163 -1.72 -5.70 6.32
N PRO A 164 -2.71 -5.25 5.52
CA PRO A 164 -3.77 -4.28 5.86
C PRO A 164 -5.03 -4.84 6.49
N TRP A 165 -5.19 -6.16 6.57
CA TRP A 165 -6.45 -6.79 6.96
C TRP A 165 -6.94 -6.36 8.34
N SER A 166 -6.01 -6.18 9.30
CA SER A 166 -6.34 -5.71 10.66
C SER A 166 -7.02 -4.33 10.70
N TYR A 167 -6.92 -3.53 9.63
CA TYR A 167 -7.55 -2.21 9.56
C TYR A 167 -9.06 -2.26 9.28
N CYS A 168 -9.57 -3.44 8.87
CA CYS A 168 -10.97 -3.64 8.53
C CYS A 168 -11.64 -4.74 9.39
N GLY A 169 -10.92 -5.35 10.33
CA GLY A 169 -11.43 -6.43 11.20
C GLY A 169 -10.35 -7.44 11.59
N ASP A 170 -10.74 -8.65 11.96
CA ASP A 170 -9.78 -9.72 12.27
C ASP A 170 -9.04 -10.18 11.00
N ALA A 171 -7.71 -10.01 10.99
CA ALA A 171 -6.88 -10.18 9.81
C ALA A 171 -7.00 -11.60 9.19
N ARG A 172 -6.88 -12.62 10.04
CA ARG A 172 -6.95 -14.04 9.61
C ARG A 172 -8.32 -14.37 9.01
N THR A 173 -9.39 -13.96 9.68
CA THR A 173 -10.76 -14.22 9.24
C THR A 173 -11.05 -13.52 7.92
N LEU A 174 -10.66 -12.26 7.78
CA LEU A 174 -10.86 -11.49 6.55
C LEU A 174 -10.08 -12.08 5.38
N PHE A 175 -8.80 -12.36 5.55
CA PHE A 175 -7.97 -12.98 4.51
C PHE A 175 -8.59 -14.29 4.03
N ALA A 176 -8.94 -15.21 4.95
CA ALA A 176 -9.50 -16.50 4.60
C ALA A 176 -10.86 -16.38 3.88
N ARG A 177 -11.71 -15.46 4.33
CA ARG A 177 -13.03 -15.20 3.73
C ARG A 177 -12.89 -14.67 2.30
N HIS A 178 -12.08 -13.64 2.10
CA HIS A 178 -11.90 -13.02 0.79
C HIS A 178 -11.18 -13.95 -0.19
N ARG A 179 -10.21 -14.75 0.28
CA ARG A 179 -9.61 -15.82 -0.52
C ARG A 179 -10.65 -16.84 -0.98
N THR A 180 -11.56 -17.25 -0.10
CA THR A 180 -12.65 -18.18 -0.45
C THR A 180 -13.55 -17.62 -1.54
N TRP A 181 -13.91 -16.33 -1.45
CA TRP A 181 -14.72 -15.66 -2.48
C TRP A 181 -13.97 -15.55 -3.81
N ALA A 182 -12.69 -15.20 -3.78
CA ALA A 182 -11.85 -15.10 -4.98
C ALA A 182 -11.72 -16.45 -5.71
N VAL A 183 -11.51 -17.54 -4.96
CA VAL A 183 -11.48 -18.91 -5.52
C VAL A 183 -12.81 -19.27 -6.18
N LYS A 184 -13.94 -18.96 -5.53
CA LYS A 184 -15.27 -19.21 -6.12
C LYS A 184 -15.50 -18.38 -7.39
N ALA A 185 -15.06 -17.14 -7.42
CA ALA A 185 -15.19 -16.25 -8.58
C ALA A 185 -14.27 -16.64 -9.75
N SER A 186 -13.22 -17.41 -9.48
CA SER A 186 -12.25 -17.87 -10.48
C SER A 186 -12.56 -19.29 -10.99
N ALA A 187 -13.61 -19.93 -10.49
CA ALA A 187 -14.06 -21.22 -10.99
C ALA A 187 -14.57 -21.11 -12.45
N PRO A 188 -14.25 -22.08 -13.32
CA PRO A 188 -14.62 -22.06 -14.74
C PRO A 188 -16.13 -22.18 -14.98
#